data_AF-A0A2D4PF79-F1
#
_entry.id   AF-A0A2D4PF79-F1
#
_cell.length_a   1.000
_cell.length_b   1.000
_cell.length_c   1.000
_cell.angle_alpha   90.00
_cell.angle_beta   90.00
_cell.angle_gamma   90.00
#
_symmetry.space_group_name_H-M   'P 1'
#
loop_
_entity.id
_entity.type
_entity.pdbx_description
1 polymer ?
#
loop_
_entity_poly.entity_id
_entity_poly.type
_entity_poly.pdbx_seq_one_letter_code
_entity_poly.pdbx_strand_id
1 'polypeptide(L)'
;MPSEWELKQDRLSILARPKVNHQVLLSRPSVYWVDKIPKEQPRYTIPVMTSRQEELSEFKMVHPSYKYNRFFPETSITPTALDVVASPRLNNLSRPRPVTDISELNNLNWFMVRKGALTAVPTPRIIALAKPKCSPTTSEKPHKKRHPVPTAEKLEQLSRPRVYIFEAHDPYKVSKAALKYDPSPRIIEISRPARVRGRII
;
A
#
# COMPACT_ATOMS: atom_id res chain seq x y z
N MET A 1 -43.14 43.16 -7.40
CA MET A 1 -41.85 43.63 -7.93
C MET A 1 -41.26 44.60 -6.94
N PRO A 2 -40.23 44.23 -6.16
CA PRO A 2 -39.37 45.21 -5.50
C PRO A 2 -37.98 45.23 -6.15
N SER A 3 -37.55 46.46 -6.33
CA SER A 3 -36.35 46.96 -6.99
C SER A 3 -35.24 47.19 -5.97
N GLU A 4 -34.39 46.19 -5.72
CA GLU A 4 -33.18 46.38 -4.93
C GLU A 4 -32.06 45.51 -5.51
N TRP A 5 -31.45 45.99 -6.60
CA TRP A 5 -30.05 45.65 -6.84
C TRP A 5 -29.23 46.51 -5.88
N GLU A 6 -28.87 45.93 -4.73
CA GLU A 6 -27.83 46.49 -3.87
C GLU A 6 -26.63 46.85 -4.76
N LEU A 7 -26.30 48.13 -4.82
CA LEU A 7 -25.06 48.62 -5.43
C LEU A 7 -23.91 47.78 -4.86
N LYS A 8 -23.23 47.02 -5.73
CA LYS A 8 -22.06 46.22 -5.36
C LYS A 8 -21.11 47.11 -4.58
N GLN A 9 -21.04 46.90 -3.28
CA GLN A 9 -20.17 47.72 -2.44
C GLN A 9 -18.72 47.49 -2.84
N ASP A 10 -17.95 48.59 -2.85
CA ASP A 10 -16.51 48.51 -3.10
C ASP A 10 -15.85 47.56 -2.10
N ARG A 11 -14.96 46.71 -2.61
CA ARG A 11 -14.26 45.71 -1.78
C ARG A 11 -13.55 46.36 -0.58
N LEU A 12 -13.04 47.58 -0.77
CA LEU A 12 -12.40 48.36 0.30
C LEU A 12 -13.37 48.74 1.42
N SER A 13 -14.60 49.14 1.10
CA SER A 13 -15.61 49.48 2.11
C SER A 13 -16.11 48.24 2.86
N ILE A 14 -16.14 47.08 2.20
CA ILE A 14 -16.44 45.79 2.83
C ILE A 14 -15.33 45.40 3.83
N LEU A 15 -14.06 45.55 3.43
CA LEU A 15 -12.91 45.19 4.26
C LEU A 15 -12.66 46.16 5.42
N ALA A 16 -13.13 47.40 5.30
CA ALA A 16 -13.04 48.40 6.36
C ALA A 16 -14.05 48.19 7.50
N ARG A 17 -15.06 47.31 7.32
CA ARG A 17 -16.02 47.01 8.39
C ARG A 17 -15.34 46.23 9.52
N PRO A 18 -15.67 46.53 10.79
CA PRO A 18 -15.19 45.75 11.91
C PRO A 18 -15.63 44.29 11.75
N LYS A 19 -14.69 43.36 11.96
CA LYS A 19 -14.97 41.92 11.86
C LYS A 19 -16.06 41.54 12.86
N VAL A 20 -17.17 41.04 12.34
CA VAL A 20 -18.28 40.54 13.16
C VAL A 20 -17.78 39.30 13.90
N ASN A 21 -17.89 39.33 15.23
CA ASN A 21 -17.44 38.21 16.05
C ASN A 21 -18.53 37.13 16.10
N HIS A 22 -18.43 36.12 15.24
CA HIS A 22 -19.40 35.03 15.14
C HIS A 22 -19.29 33.99 16.28
N GLN A 23 -18.57 34.30 17.36
CA GLN A 23 -18.21 33.39 18.46
C GLN A 23 -19.21 33.38 19.63
N VAL A 24 -20.41 33.98 19.52
CA VAL A 24 -21.38 34.08 20.64
C VAL A 24 -22.14 32.77 20.91
N LEU A 25 -21.76 31.64 20.31
CA LEU A 25 -22.41 30.34 20.57
C LEU A 25 -21.42 29.33 21.19
N LEU A 26 -21.70 28.99 22.44
CA LEU A 26 -20.93 28.18 23.39
C LEU A 26 -20.96 26.65 23.13
N SER A 27 -21.05 26.22 21.87
CA SER A 27 -20.89 24.79 21.52
C SER A 27 -20.73 24.60 20.01
N ARG A 28 -19.49 24.43 19.54
CA ARG A 28 -19.22 23.96 18.17
C ARG A 28 -18.19 22.83 18.19
N PRO A 29 -18.58 21.58 17.87
CA PRO A 29 -17.65 20.51 17.59
C PRO A 29 -17.43 20.42 16.08
N SER A 30 -16.56 21.26 15.51
CA SER A 30 -15.92 20.95 14.23
C SER A 30 -14.69 21.83 14.00
N VAL A 31 -13.59 21.17 13.60
CA VAL A 31 -12.22 21.69 13.53
C VAL A 31 -11.96 22.59 12.31
N TYR A 32 -12.89 22.66 11.35
CA TYR A 32 -12.72 23.47 10.14
C TYR A 32 -13.52 24.75 10.21
N TRP A 33 -12.82 25.87 10.03
CA TRP A 33 -13.37 27.21 9.97
C TRP A 33 -14.16 27.33 8.67
N VAL A 34 -15.45 27.05 8.73
CA VAL A 34 -16.36 27.42 7.64
C VAL A 34 -17.04 28.71 8.08
N ASP A 35 -16.68 29.81 7.40
CA ASP A 35 -17.24 31.16 7.58
C ASP A 35 -18.77 31.23 7.42
N LYS A 36 -19.39 30.12 7.00
CA LYS A 36 -20.83 29.99 6.76
C LYS A 36 -21.36 28.77 7.50
N ILE A 37 -22.54 28.91 8.11
CA ILE A 37 -23.29 27.77 8.62
C ILE A 37 -23.65 26.88 7.41
N PRO A 38 -23.27 25.59 7.39
CA PRO A 38 -23.70 24.70 6.31
C PRO A 38 -25.24 24.63 6.35
N LYS A 39 -25.88 24.72 5.19
CA LYS A 39 -27.33 24.54 5.07
C LYS A 39 -27.71 23.14 5.58
N GLU A 40 -28.87 23.02 6.23
CA GLU A 40 -29.35 21.73 6.73
C GLU A 40 -29.34 20.69 5.60
N GLN A 41 -28.62 19.59 5.83
CA GLN A 41 -28.60 18.46 4.90
C GLN A 41 -29.72 17.49 5.28
N PRO A 42 -30.42 16.87 4.30
CA PRO A 42 -31.41 15.84 4.60
C PRO A 42 -30.77 14.68 5.38
N ARG A 43 -31.55 14.00 6.22
CA ARG A 43 -31.09 12.86 7.07
C ARG A 43 -30.42 11.73 6.28
N TYR A 44 -30.70 11.62 5.00
CA TYR A 44 -30.11 10.64 4.09
C TYR A 44 -29.86 11.30 2.73
N THR A 45 -28.72 11.00 2.12
CA THR A 45 -28.41 11.42 0.75
C THR A 45 -29.08 10.43 -0.21
N ILE A 46 -29.97 10.91 -1.06
CA ILE A 46 -30.42 10.13 -2.23
C ILE A 46 -29.28 10.20 -3.24
N PRO A 47 -28.64 9.08 -3.62
CA PRO A 47 -27.63 9.11 -4.67
C PRO A 47 -28.31 9.42 -5.99
N VAL A 48 -28.24 10.70 -6.41
CA VAL A 48 -28.64 11.11 -7.75
C VAL A 48 -27.46 10.83 -8.66
N MET A 49 -27.65 9.88 -9.58
CA MET A 49 -26.64 9.55 -10.57
C MET A 49 -26.50 10.72 -11.56
N THR A 50 -25.28 11.20 -11.77
CA THR A 50 -25.01 12.15 -12.85
C THR A 50 -25.00 11.40 -14.18
N SER A 51 -25.34 12.08 -15.29
CA SER A 51 -25.31 11.47 -16.64
C SER A 51 -23.94 10.83 -16.94
N ARG A 52 -22.85 11.43 -16.47
CA ARG A 52 -21.50 10.86 -16.64
C ARG A 52 -21.29 9.58 -15.83
N GLN A 53 -21.85 9.48 -14.63
CA GLN A 53 -21.75 8.26 -13.85
C GLN A 53 -22.61 7.15 -14.46
N GLU A 54 -23.76 7.48 -15.05
CA GLU A 54 -24.58 6.53 -15.82
C GLU A 54 -23.78 5.97 -17.00
N GLU A 55 -23.13 6.83 -17.80
CA GLU A 55 -22.20 6.40 -18.87
C GLU A 55 -21.04 5.52 -18.37
N LEU A 56 -20.53 5.78 -17.16
CA LEU A 56 -19.44 4.98 -16.57
C LEU A 56 -19.93 3.67 -15.95
N SER A 57 -21.23 3.58 -15.62
CA SER A 57 -21.85 2.36 -15.12
C SER A 57 -22.12 1.36 -16.23
N GLU A 58 -22.20 1.82 -17.48
CA GLU A 58 -22.25 0.96 -18.65
C GLU A 58 -20.99 0.10 -18.77
N PHE A 59 -21.18 -1.16 -19.17
CA PHE A 59 -20.07 -2.06 -19.40
C PHE A 59 -19.22 -1.56 -20.57
N LYS A 60 -17.89 -1.70 -20.46
CA LYS A 60 -16.99 -1.35 -21.56
C LYS A 60 -17.13 -2.36 -22.69
N MET A 61 -17.50 -1.88 -23.88
CA MET A 61 -17.50 -2.71 -25.08
C MET A 61 -16.08 -3.15 -25.44
N VAL A 62 -15.94 -4.41 -25.82
CA VAL A 62 -14.68 -4.96 -26.33
C VAL A 62 -14.44 -4.43 -27.74
N HIS A 63 -13.20 -4.01 -28.03
CA HIS A 63 -12.85 -3.43 -29.33
C HIS A 63 -13.02 -4.47 -30.46
N PRO A 64 -13.54 -4.11 -31.66
CA PRO A 64 -13.79 -5.07 -32.75
C PRO A 64 -12.55 -5.86 -33.20
N SER A 65 -11.35 -5.29 -33.08
CA SER A 65 -10.09 -5.99 -33.42
C SER A 65 -9.50 -6.82 -32.26
N TYR A 66 -10.14 -6.84 -31.10
CA TYR A 66 -9.68 -7.61 -29.96
C TYR A 66 -9.89 -9.10 -30.22
N LYS A 67 -8.78 -9.82 -30.41
CA LYS A 67 -8.77 -11.28 -30.50
C LYS A 67 -8.51 -11.85 -29.12
N TYR A 68 -9.47 -12.60 -28.58
CA TYR A 68 -9.25 -13.38 -27.36
C TYR A 68 -8.12 -14.39 -27.62
N ASN A 69 -7.18 -14.53 -26.68
CA ASN A 69 -6.10 -15.55 -26.77
C ASN A 69 -6.63 -16.99 -26.74
N ARG A 70 -7.93 -17.19 -26.46
CA ARG A 70 -8.59 -18.49 -26.40
C ARG A 70 -9.83 -18.42 -27.30
N PHE A 71 -9.98 -19.38 -28.20
CA PHE A 71 -11.10 -19.45 -29.14
C PHE A 71 -12.47 -19.66 -28.46
N PHE A 72 -12.49 -20.09 -27.19
CA PHE A 72 -13.70 -20.21 -26.37
C PHE A 72 -13.40 -19.81 -24.91
N PRO A 73 -14.12 -18.82 -24.32
CA PRO A 73 -13.98 -18.50 -22.90
C PRO A 73 -14.51 -19.64 -22.00
N GLU A 74 -15.46 -20.41 -22.51
CA GLU A 74 -16.05 -21.57 -21.85
C GLU A 74 -15.23 -22.81 -22.20
N THR A 75 -14.52 -23.37 -21.21
CA THR A 75 -13.99 -24.72 -21.36
C THR A 75 -15.17 -25.66 -21.41
N SER A 76 -15.37 -26.40 -22.50
CA SER A 76 -16.29 -27.53 -22.51
C SER A 76 -15.81 -28.54 -21.47
N ILE A 77 -16.46 -28.55 -20.32
CA ILE A 77 -16.22 -29.55 -19.30
C ILE A 77 -16.82 -30.85 -19.83
N THR A 78 -16.09 -31.95 -19.74
CA THR A 78 -16.62 -33.25 -20.15
C THR A 78 -17.84 -33.59 -19.27
N PRO A 79 -18.87 -34.27 -19.79
CA PRO A 79 -20.02 -34.66 -18.96
C PRO A 79 -19.58 -35.50 -17.75
N THR A 80 -18.55 -36.34 -17.95
CA THR A 80 -17.92 -37.12 -16.88
C THR A 80 -17.35 -36.28 -15.75
N ALA A 81 -16.85 -35.07 -16.03
CA ALA A 81 -16.30 -34.18 -15.02
C ALA A 81 -17.41 -33.42 -14.25
N LEU A 82 -18.60 -33.25 -14.85
CA LEU A 82 -19.77 -32.69 -14.19
C LEU A 82 -20.41 -33.69 -13.22
N ASP A 83 -20.35 -34.99 -13.53
CA ASP A 83 -20.96 -36.05 -12.73
C ASP A 83 -20.07 -36.56 -11.58
N VAL A 84 -18.85 -36.02 -11.40
CA VAL A 84 -17.92 -36.48 -10.36
C VAL A 84 -18.42 -36.09 -8.97
N VAL A 85 -18.76 -37.08 -8.15
CA VAL A 85 -19.03 -36.90 -6.72
C VAL A 85 -17.71 -36.70 -5.97
N ALA A 86 -17.59 -35.61 -5.24
CA ALA A 86 -16.41 -35.30 -4.43
C ALA A 86 -16.19 -36.35 -3.32
N SER A 87 -14.93 -36.76 -3.11
CA SER A 87 -14.60 -37.71 -2.04
C SER A 87 -14.92 -37.16 -0.65
N PRO A 88 -15.19 -38.01 0.37
CA PRO A 88 -15.47 -37.55 1.74
C PRO A 88 -14.37 -36.64 2.30
N ARG A 89 -13.11 -36.92 1.96
CA ARG A 89 -11.97 -36.08 2.35
C ARG A 89 -12.03 -34.70 1.71
N LEU A 90 -12.36 -34.62 0.42
CA LEU A 90 -12.47 -33.35 -0.31
C LEU A 90 -13.62 -32.51 0.28
N ASN A 91 -14.74 -33.15 0.61
CA ASN A 91 -15.86 -32.51 1.31
C ASN A 91 -15.48 -32.00 2.71
N ASN A 92 -14.59 -32.69 3.42
CA ASN A 92 -14.09 -32.21 4.71
C ASN A 92 -13.14 -31.01 4.56
N LEU A 93 -12.33 -31.00 3.50
CA LEU A 93 -11.38 -29.92 3.20
C LEU A 93 -12.04 -28.68 2.60
N SER A 94 -13.17 -28.84 1.90
CA SER A 94 -13.92 -27.73 1.31
C SER A 94 -14.70 -26.93 2.37
N ARG A 95 -14.95 -27.51 3.54
CA ARG A 95 -15.56 -26.79 4.66
C ARG A 95 -14.60 -25.70 5.14
N PRO A 96 -15.10 -24.48 5.43
CA PRO A 96 -14.27 -23.44 6.02
C PRO A 96 -13.70 -23.93 7.35
N ARG A 97 -12.47 -23.51 7.68
CA ARG A 97 -11.95 -23.75 9.02
C ARG A 97 -12.87 -23.07 10.02
N PRO A 98 -13.30 -23.76 11.11
CA PRO A 98 -14.11 -23.11 12.12
C PRO A 98 -13.33 -21.92 12.68
N VAL A 99 -13.96 -20.75 12.70
CA VAL A 99 -13.43 -19.59 13.40
C VAL A 99 -13.58 -19.93 14.88
N THR A 100 -12.45 -20.14 15.55
CA THR A 100 -12.42 -20.24 17.02
C THR A 100 -12.99 -18.95 17.59
N ASP A 101 -13.88 -19.06 18.56
CA ASP A 101 -14.51 -17.89 19.17
C ASP A 101 -13.41 -16.97 19.71
N ILE A 102 -13.49 -15.67 19.43
CA ILE A 102 -12.45 -14.70 19.85
C ILE A 102 -12.36 -14.68 21.39
N SER A 103 -13.45 -15.06 22.07
CA SER A 103 -13.48 -15.30 23.52
C SER A 103 -12.57 -16.46 23.96
N GLU A 104 -12.41 -17.51 23.15
CA GLU A 104 -11.46 -18.61 23.40
C GLU A 104 -10.01 -18.23 23.05
N LEU A 105 -9.80 -17.21 22.20
CA LEU A 105 -8.47 -16.60 22.00
C LEU A 105 -8.00 -15.79 23.21
N ASN A 106 -8.89 -15.48 24.17
CA ASN A 106 -8.51 -14.92 25.48
C ASN A 106 -7.90 -15.96 26.43
N ASN A 107 -7.45 -17.11 25.93
CA ASN A 107 -6.42 -17.87 26.61
C ASN A 107 -5.19 -16.94 26.80
N LEU A 108 -5.04 -16.37 28.01
CA LEU A 108 -4.00 -15.41 28.42
C LEU A 108 -2.55 -15.86 28.12
N ASN A 109 -2.37 -17.12 27.72
CA ASN A 109 -1.08 -17.72 27.42
C ASN A 109 -0.40 -17.20 26.16
N TRP A 110 -1.10 -16.57 25.21
CA TRP A 110 -0.44 -16.08 23.98
C TRP A 110 0.48 -14.88 24.21
N PHE A 111 0.29 -14.15 25.31
CA PHE A 111 1.16 -13.09 25.79
C PHE A 111 2.11 -13.52 26.92
N MET A 112 2.03 -14.75 27.42
CA MET A 112 2.91 -15.18 28.50
C MET A 112 4.34 -15.35 28.00
N VAL A 113 5.16 -14.35 28.32
CA VAL A 113 6.61 -14.44 28.17
C VAL A 113 7.11 -15.56 29.09
N ARG A 114 7.90 -16.49 28.53
CA ARG A 114 8.49 -17.58 29.31
C ARG A 114 9.33 -17.00 30.46
N LYS A 115 9.34 -17.65 31.63
CA LYS A 115 10.13 -17.20 32.80
C LYS A 115 11.59 -16.88 32.45
N GLY A 116 12.22 -17.72 31.62
CA GLY A 116 13.60 -17.49 31.17
C GLY A 116 13.79 -16.25 30.29
N ALA A 117 12.76 -15.82 29.56
CA ALA A 117 12.80 -14.57 28.79
C ALA A 117 12.57 -13.34 29.68
N LEU A 118 11.81 -13.47 30.78
CA LEU A 118 11.67 -12.41 31.79
C LEU A 118 12.97 -12.18 32.57
N THR A 119 13.73 -13.25 32.83
CA THR A 119 14.99 -13.19 33.59
C THR A 119 16.25 -13.08 32.72
N ALA A 120 16.10 -12.96 31.40
CA ALA A 120 17.24 -12.93 30.49
C ALA A 120 18.01 -11.60 30.61
N VAL A 121 19.31 -11.69 30.88
CA VAL A 121 20.21 -10.52 30.86
C VAL A 121 20.62 -10.22 29.42
N PRO A 122 20.43 -8.98 28.91
CA PRO A 122 20.79 -8.63 27.55
C PRO A 122 22.31 -8.66 27.34
N THR A 123 22.74 -9.14 26.17
CA THR A 123 24.17 -9.13 25.80
C THR A 123 24.67 -7.69 25.57
N PRO A 124 25.98 -7.43 25.70
CA PRO A 124 26.55 -6.09 25.46
C PRO A 124 26.20 -5.53 24.07
N ARG A 125 26.07 -6.41 23.06
CA ARG A 125 25.62 -6.02 21.72
C ARG A 125 24.18 -5.53 21.70
N ILE A 126 23.27 -6.21 22.40
CA ILE A 126 21.85 -5.79 22.49
C ILE A 126 21.77 -4.43 23.18
N ILE A 127 22.55 -4.24 24.25
CA ILE A 127 22.64 -2.96 24.96
C ILE A 127 23.15 -1.86 24.02
N ALA A 128 24.18 -2.12 23.21
CA ALA A 128 24.71 -1.16 22.24
C ALA A 128 23.70 -0.82 21.12
N LEU A 129 22.90 -1.78 20.67
CA LEU A 129 21.87 -1.58 19.65
C LEU A 129 20.62 -0.88 20.19
N ALA A 130 20.30 -1.08 21.47
CA ALA A 130 19.19 -0.41 22.13
C ALA A 130 19.46 1.09 22.34
N LYS A 131 20.74 1.52 22.34
CA LYS A 131 21.06 2.94 22.36
C LYS A 131 20.55 3.59 21.05
N PRO A 132 19.76 4.67 21.14
CA PRO A 132 19.30 5.35 19.94
C PRO A 132 20.51 5.81 19.14
N LYS A 133 20.48 5.61 17.82
CA LYS A 133 21.48 6.20 16.95
C LYS A 133 21.31 7.72 17.04
N CYS A 134 22.27 8.42 17.64
CA CYS A 134 22.35 9.87 17.50
C CYS A 134 22.57 10.16 16.01
N SER A 135 21.48 10.48 15.30
CA SER A 135 21.60 11.15 14.02
C SER A 135 22.27 12.49 14.30
N PRO A 136 23.36 12.87 13.61
CA PRO A 136 23.90 14.21 13.74
C PRO A 136 22.77 15.20 13.41
N THR A 137 22.40 16.03 14.39
CA THR A 137 21.39 17.10 14.27
C THR A 137 21.81 18.20 13.31
N THR A 138 23.01 18.10 12.73
CA THR A 138 23.53 18.97 11.69
C THR A 138 24.10 18.13 10.55
N SER A 139 23.28 17.25 9.98
CA SER A 139 23.48 16.87 8.59
C SER A 139 22.67 17.86 7.78
N GLU A 140 23.36 18.83 7.17
CA GLU A 140 22.94 19.35 5.89
C GLU A 140 22.73 18.13 4.99
N LYS A 141 21.52 17.57 5.00
CA LYS A 141 21.15 16.55 4.02
C LYS A 141 21.43 17.24 2.70
N PRO A 142 22.33 16.74 1.83
CA PRO A 142 22.53 17.38 0.55
C PRO A 142 21.13 17.48 -0.05
N HIS A 143 20.65 18.71 -0.25
CA HIS A 143 19.36 18.94 -0.88
C HIS A 143 19.35 18.03 -2.08
N LYS A 144 18.41 17.07 -2.14
CA LYS A 144 18.31 16.14 -3.26
C LYS A 144 18.40 17.00 -4.51
N LYS A 145 19.53 16.93 -5.23
CA LYS A 145 19.73 17.77 -6.40
C LYS A 145 18.57 17.43 -7.30
N ARG A 146 17.66 18.39 -7.52
CA ARG A 146 16.55 18.18 -8.44
C ARG A 146 17.20 17.89 -9.77
N HIS A 147 17.06 16.65 -10.26
CA HIS A 147 17.54 16.33 -11.59
C HIS A 147 16.82 17.27 -12.56
N PRO A 148 17.53 17.85 -13.55
CA PRO A 148 16.89 18.64 -14.59
C PRO A 148 15.71 17.88 -15.15
N VAL A 149 14.59 18.58 -15.36
CA VAL A 149 13.42 18.00 -16.03
C VAL A 149 13.91 17.44 -17.36
N PRO A 150 13.71 16.14 -17.66
CA PRO A 150 14.20 15.55 -18.88
C PRO A 150 13.61 16.27 -20.10
N THR A 151 14.47 16.65 -21.04
CA THR A 151 14.11 17.24 -22.34
C THR A 151 13.13 16.31 -23.08
N ALA A 152 12.32 16.87 -23.98
CA ALA A 152 11.35 16.11 -24.78
C ALA A 152 11.97 14.87 -25.46
N GLU A 153 13.19 15.00 -26.00
CA GLU A 153 13.96 13.88 -26.57
C GLU A 153 14.24 12.77 -25.56
N LYS A 154 14.55 13.12 -24.30
CA LYS A 154 14.82 12.16 -23.23
C LYS A 154 13.54 11.46 -22.78
N LEU A 155 12.42 12.19 -22.76
CA LEU A 155 11.11 11.61 -22.50
C LEU A 155 10.71 10.62 -23.60
N GLU A 156 10.98 10.94 -24.87
CA GLU A 156 10.75 10.03 -25.99
C GLU A 156 11.63 8.77 -25.91
N GLN A 157 12.91 8.91 -25.53
CA GLN A 157 13.77 7.75 -25.29
C GLN A 157 13.27 6.86 -24.15
N LEU A 158 12.72 7.46 -23.08
CA LEU A 158 12.21 6.74 -21.92
C LEU A 158 10.80 6.15 -22.14
N SER A 159 10.02 6.71 -23.08
CA SER A 159 8.71 6.18 -23.45
C SER A 159 8.79 4.96 -24.35
N ARG A 160 9.95 4.73 -25.01
CA ARG A 160 10.20 3.51 -25.77
C ARG A 160 10.15 2.30 -24.82
N PRO A 161 9.44 1.21 -25.20
CA PRO A 161 9.41 0.01 -24.40
C PRO A 161 10.84 -0.48 -24.20
N ARG A 162 11.20 -0.76 -22.95
CA ARG A 162 12.51 -1.31 -22.62
C ARG A 162 12.57 -2.74 -23.18
N VAL A 163 13.08 -2.87 -24.40
CA VAL A 163 13.33 -4.16 -25.02
C VAL A 163 14.50 -4.79 -24.25
N TYR A 164 14.19 -5.72 -23.35
CA TYR A 164 15.20 -6.58 -22.74
C TYR A 164 15.67 -7.56 -23.81
N ILE A 165 16.57 -7.10 -24.68
CA ILE A 165 17.29 -8.00 -25.58
C ILE A 165 18.25 -8.76 -24.68
N PHE A 166 17.94 -10.04 -24.42
CA PHE A 166 18.72 -10.95 -23.58
C PHE A 166 20.08 -11.31 -24.24
N GLU A 167 20.31 -10.89 -25.47
CA GLU A 167 21.41 -11.35 -26.33
C GLU A 167 22.80 -10.82 -25.93
N ALA A 168 22.89 -9.80 -25.06
CA ALA A 168 24.17 -9.23 -24.63
C ALA A 168 24.52 -9.50 -23.15
N HIS A 169 23.65 -10.17 -22.39
CA HIS A 169 23.92 -10.52 -21.00
C HIS A 169 24.38 -11.97 -20.92
N ASP A 170 25.70 -12.18 -20.89
CA ASP A 170 26.25 -13.47 -20.49
C ASP A 170 25.74 -13.82 -19.09
N PRO A 171 24.90 -14.85 -18.93
CA PRO A 171 24.25 -15.19 -17.66
C PRO A 171 25.27 -15.64 -16.59
N TYR A 172 26.51 -15.93 -17.00
CA TYR A 172 27.59 -16.31 -16.10
C TYR A 172 28.54 -15.15 -15.78
N LYS A 173 28.25 -13.94 -16.28
CA LYS A 173 29.10 -12.76 -16.05
C LYS A 173 28.98 -12.26 -14.60
N VAL A 174 29.98 -12.59 -13.80
CA VAL A 174 30.12 -12.09 -12.43
C VAL A 174 30.47 -10.58 -12.46
N SER A 175 29.83 -9.80 -11.59
CA SER A 175 30.12 -8.37 -11.48
C SER A 175 31.56 -8.10 -11.00
N LYS A 176 32.19 -7.01 -11.46
CA LYS A 176 33.53 -6.61 -11.01
C LYS A 176 33.61 -6.40 -9.49
N ALA A 177 32.51 -5.99 -8.86
CA ALA A 177 32.42 -5.82 -7.41
C ALA A 177 32.46 -7.16 -6.68
N ALA A 178 31.75 -8.18 -7.19
CA ALA A 178 31.76 -9.52 -6.62
C ALA A 178 33.13 -10.20 -6.75
N LEU A 179 33.87 -9.98 -7.85
CA LEU A 179 35.24 -10.49 -8.02
C LEU A 179 36.25 -9.88 -7.04
N LYS A 180 36.01 -8.64 -6.58
CA LYS A 180 36.87 -7.90 -5.66
C LYS A 180 36.39 -7.96 -4.20
N TYR A 181 35.38 -8.78 -3.92
CA TYR A 181 34.77 -8.82 -2.60
C TYR A 181 35.62 -9.63 -1.63
N ASP A 182 36.08 -8.99 -0.55
CA ASP A 182 36.74 -9.66 0.57
C ASP A 182 35.70 -10.10 1.62
N PRO A 183 35.49 -11.41 1.82
CA PRO A 183 34.45 -11.90 2.72
C PRO A 183 34.81 -11.69 4.19
N SER A 184 33.82 -11.33 5.00
CA SER A 184 33.99 -11.25 6.46
C SER A 184 34.29 -12.62 7.09
N PRO A 185 34.94 -12.68 8.26
CA PRO A 185 35.24 -13.95 8.95
C PRO A 185 34.02 -14.85 9.15
N ARG A 186 32.84 -14.27 9.39
CA ARG A 186 31.60 -15.02 9.58
C ARG A 186 31.07 -15.65 8.29
N ILE A 187 31.25 -14.98 7.16
CA ILE A 187 30.85 -15.54 5.85
C ILE A 187 31.74 -16.73 5.51
N ILE A 188 33.04 -16.64 5.83
CA ILE A 188 34.00 -17.75 5.69
C ILE A 188 33.63 -18.92 6.61
N GLU A 189 33.14 -18.66 7.81
CA GLU A 189 32.71 -19.72 8.73
C GLU A 189 31.47 -20.47 8.21
N ILE A 190 30.48 -19.72 7.70
CA ILE A 190 29.21 -20.27 7.19
C ILE A 190 29.41 -21.02 5.87
N SER A 191 30.36 -20.60 5.03
CA SER A 191 30.65 -21.29 3.76
C SER A 191 31.29 -22.66 3.93
N ARG A 192 31.73 -23.03 5.15
CA ARG A 192 32.23 -24.37 5.42
C ARG A 192 31.09 -25.39 5.32
N PRO A 193 31.32 -26.53 4.64
CA PRO A 193 30.29 -27.56 4.53
C PRO A 193 29.90 -28.09 5.92
N ALA A 194 28.62 -28.35 6.11
CA ALA A 194 28.12 -28.97 7.34
C ALA A 194 28.76 -30.35 7.50
N ARG A 195 29.41 -30.59 8.65
CA ARG A 195 29.95 -31.91 8.98
C ARG A 195 28.79 -32.89 9.15
N VAL A 196 28.57 -33.76 8.18
CA VAL A 196 27.65 -34.89 8.32
C VAL A 196 28.28 -35.85 9.33
N ARG A 197 27.73 -35.90 10.54
CA ARG A 197 28.03 -37.01 11.46
C ARG A 197 27.31 -38.22 10.88
N GLY A 198 28.07 -39.18 10.37
CA GLY A 198 27.51 -40.45 9.89
C GLY A 198 26.63 -41.06 10.97
N ARG A 199 25.42 -41.48 10.61
CA ARG A 199 24.65 -42.38 11.47
C ARG A 199 25.40 -43.70 11.50
N ILE A 200 25.89 -44.06 12.69
CA ILE A 200 26.34 -45.42 12.96
C ILE A 200 25.07 -46.28 12.84
N ILE A 201 25.07 -47.18 11.86
CA ILE A 201 24.04 -48.22 11.69
C ILE A 201 24.36 -49.34 12.68
#